data_AF-A0A2X3JQM4-F1
#
_entry.id   AF-A0A2X3JQM4-F1
#
_cell.length_a   1.000
_cell.length_b   1.000
_cell.length_c   1.000
_cell.angle_alpha   90.00
_cell.angle_beta   90.00
_cell.angle_gamma   90.00
#
_symmetry.space_group_name_H-M   'P 1'
#
loop_
_entity.id
_entity.type
_entity.pdbx_description
1 polymer ?
#
loop_
_entity_poly.entity_id
_entity_poly.type
_entity_poly.pdbx_seq_one_letter_code
_entity_poly.pdbx_strand_id
1 'polypeptide(L)' 'MGETPEQAVVRELQEEVGITPQHFSLFEKLEYEFPDRHITLWFWLVESWEGEPWVKKGNPVSGCR' A
#
# COMPACT_ATOMS: atom_id res chain seq x y z
N MET A 1 -3.74 -7.55 -19.76
CA MET A 1 -2.73 -7.75 -18.71
C MET A 1 -2.92 -6.63 -17.71
N GLY A 2 -3.33 -6.94 -16.49
CA GLY A 2 -3.52 -5.97 -15.40
C GLY A 2 -2.54 -6.26 -14.27
N GLU A 3 -2.16 -5.22 -13.54
CA GLU A 3 -1.38 -5.33 -12.30
C GLU A 3 -2.23 -6.03 -11.23
N THR A 4 -1.66 -7.00 -10.51
CA THR A 4 -2.35 -7.60 -9.36
C THR A 4 -2.27 -6.67 -8.14
N PRO A 5 -3.18 -6.74 -7.16
CA PRO A 5 -3.10 -5.96 -5.93
C PRO A 5 -1.75 -6.11 -5.19
N GLU A 6 -1.14 -7.30 -5.25
CA GLU A 6 0.18 -7.58 -4.69
C GLU A 6 1.30 -6.85 -5.45
N GLN A 7 1.22 -6.80 -6.78
CA GLN A 7 2.17 -6.06 -7.60
C GLN A 7 2.04 -4.55 -7.36
N ALA A 8 0.79 -4.06 -7.26
CA ALA A 8 0.48 -2.67 -7.00
C ALA A 8 1.06 -2.20 -5.67
N VAL A 9 0.86 -2.94 -4.57
CA VAL A 9 1.37 -2.52 -3.25
C VAL A 9 2.90 -2.44 -3.21
N VAL A 10 3.60 -3.37 -3.88
CA VAL A 10 5.07 -3.34 -3.96
C VAL A 10 5.53 -2.09 -4.71
N ARG A 11 4.95 -1.80 -5.88
CA ARG A 11 5.30 -0.62 -6.67
C ARG A 11 5.01 0.68 -5.93
N GLU A 12 3.81 0.82 -5.36
CA GLU A 12 3.39 2.02 -4.62
C GLU A 12 4.32 2.30 -3.41
N LEU A 13 4.66 1.26 -2.63
CA LEU A 13 5.56 1.42 -1.49
C LEU A 13 6.99 1.78 -1.91
N GLN A 14 7.46 1.31 -3.07
CA GLN A 14 8.74 1.72 -3.63
C GLN A 14 8.72 3.19 -4.07
N GLU A 15 7.66 3.64 -4.75
CA GLU A 15 7.56 4.99 -5.32
C GLU A 15 7.32 6.08 -4.26
N GLU A 16 6.49 5.80 -3.25
CA GLU A 16 6.05 6.80 -2.26
C GLU A 16 6.80 6.72 -0.93
N VAL A 17 7.27 5.51 -0.58
CA VAL A 17 7.91 5.23 0.72
C VAL A 17 9.38 4.78 0.58
N GLY A 18 9.80 4.35 -0.61
CA GLY A 18 11.17 3.89 -0.86
C GLY A 18 11.52 2.51 -0.34
N ILE A 19 10.52 1.71 0.03
CA ILE A 19 10.74 0.37 0.59
C ILE A 19 10.27 -0.70 -0.38
N THR A 20 10.93 -1.85 -0.34
CA THR A 20 10.48 -3.06 -1.04
C THR A 20 9.99 -4.08 -0.01
N PRO A 21 8.67 -4.35 0.07
CA PRO A 21 8.13 -5.37 0.95
C PRO A 21 8.75 -6.75 0.66
N GLN A 22 9.21 -7.44 1.71
CA GLN A 22 9.77 -8.80 1.62
C GLN A 22 8.79 -9.83 2.20
N HIS A 23 8.13 -9.48 3.31
CA HIS A 23 7.05 -10.26 3.88
C HIS A 23 5.85 -9.34 4.16
N PHE A 24 4.74 -9.66 3.51
CA PHE A 24 3.49 -8.97 3.71
C PHE A 24 2.32 -9.91 3.47
N SER A 25 1.21 -9.61 4.12
CA SER A 25 -0.02 -10.39 4.02
C SER A 25 -1.23 -9.46 3.88
N LEU A 26 -2.29 -9.96 3.24
CA LEU A 26 -3.55 -9.22 3.16
C LEU A 26 -4.13 -9.15 4.56
N PHE A 27 -4.20 -7.94 5.10
CA PHE A 27 -4.77 -7.67 6.41
C PHE A 27 -6.29 -7.53 6.32
N GLU A 28 -6.74 -6.68 5.41
CA GLU A 28 -8.16 -6.41 5.22
C GLU A 28 -8.44 -5.97 3.79
N LYS A 29 -9.66 -6.24 3.32
CA LYS A 29 -10.16 -5.77 2.03
C LYS A 29 -11.51 -5.10 2.26
N LEU A 30 -11.63 -3.84 1.87
CA LEU A 30 -12.89 -3.11 1.92
C LEU A 30 -13.37 -2.82 0.51
N GLU A 31 -14.66 -3.05 0.29
CA GLU A 31 -15.34 -2.79 -0.97
C GLU A 31 -16.48 -1.81 -0.72
N TYR A 32 -16.51 -0.73 -1.49
CA TYR A 32 -17.54 0.29 -1.43
C TYR A 32 -18.10 0.52 -2.82
N GLU A 33 -19.39 0.26 -2.98
CA GLU A 33 -20.15 0.57 -4.18
C GLU A 33 -20.81 1.94 -4.04
N PHE A 34 -20.40 2.87 -4.91
CA PHE A 34 -21.11 4.11 -5.15
C PHE A 34 -21.87 4.00 -6.48
N PRO A 35 -22.91 4.83 -6.71
CA PRO A 35 -23.68 4.80 -7.95
C PRO A 35 -22.85 4.99 -9.23
N ASP A 36 -21.71 5.68 -9.15
CA ASP A 36 -20.83 6.03 -10.29
C ASP A 36 -19.49 5.29 -10.30
N ARG A 37 -19.13 4.58 -9.22
CA ARG A 37 -17.81 3.93 -9.08
C ARG A 37 -17.83 2.80 -8.06
N HIS A 38 -16.97 1.82 -8.29
CA HIS A 38 -16.63 0.80 -7.31
C HIS A 38 -15.22 1.05 -6.79
N ILE A 39 -15.06 1.12 -5.47
CA ILE A 39 -13.76 1.31 -4.82
C ILE A 39 -13.43 0.06 -4.03
N THR A 40 -12.27 -0.52 -4.32
CA THR A 40 -11.68 -1.58 -3.50
C THR A 40 -10.41 -1.06 -2.85
N LEU A 41 -10.37 -1.12 -1.52
CA LEU A 41 -9.19 -0.81 -0.71
C LEU A 41 -8.58 -2.11 -0.21
N TRP A 42 -7.29 -2.29 -0.44
CA TRP A 42 -6.51 -3.44 0.02
C TRP A 42 -5.54 -2.97 1.09
N PHE A 43 -5.72 -3.45 2.32
CA PHE A 43 -4.84 -3.17 3.43
C PHE A 43 -3.86 -4.32 3.56
N TRP A 44 -2.58 -4.00 3.47
CA TRP A 44 -1.50 -4.98 3.57
C TRP A 44 -0.75 -4.75 4.88
N LEU A 45 -0.55 -5.82 5.65
CA LEU A 45 0.36 -5.80 6.78
C LEU A 45 1.75 -6.15 6.26
N VAL A 46 2.67 -5.20 6.30
CA VAL A 46 4.07 -5.40 5.89
C VAL A 46 4.91 -5.61 7.14
N GLU A 47 5.41 -6.83 7.33
CA GLU A 47 6.17 -7.22 8.52
C GLU A 47 7.68 -7.11 8.30
N SER A 48 8.13 -7.18 7.05
CA SER A 48 9.53 -6.96 6.69
C SER A 48 9.67 -6.32 5.32
N TRP A 49 10.70 -5.50 5.17
CA TRP A 49 11.00 -4.78 3.94
C TRP A 49 12.49 -4.49 3.82
N GLU A 50 12.92 -4.19 2.60
CA GLU A 50 14.26 -3.69 2.27
C GLU A 50 14.21 -2.19 1.93
N GLY A 51 15.27 -1.47 2.25
CA GLY A 51 15.35 -0.02 2.09
C GLY A 51 15.01 0.74 3.38
N GLU A 52 15.27 2.04 3.37
CA GLU A 52 14.94 2.92 4.48
C GLU A 52 13.70 3.75 4.12
N PRO A 53 12.62 3.68 4.93
CA PRO A 53 11.39 4.39 4.62
C PRO A 53 11.65 5.90 4.63
N TRP A 54 11.42 6.53 3.49
CA TRP A 54 11.35 7.98 3.36
C TRP A 54 9.93 8.36 3.01
N VAL A 55 9.53 9.58 3.33
CA VAL A 55 8.23 10.09 2.90
C VAL A 55 8.45 11.10 1.79
N LYS A 56 7.87 10.82 0.63
CA LYS A 56 7.76 11.82 -0.43
C LYS A 56 7.04 13.03 0.14
N LYS A 57 7.76 14.16 0.25
CA LYS A 57 7.25 15.42 0.83
C LYS A 57 5.90 15.77 0.18
N GLY A 58 4.82 15.60 0.93
CA GLY A 58 3.46 15.84 0.46
C GLY A 58 2.38 15.22 1.35
N ASN A 59 2.65 14.07 1.98
CA ASN A 59 1.73 13.43 2.93
C ASN A 59 2.19 13.61 4.39
N PRO A 60 1.34 14.12 5.29
CA PRO A 60 1.65 14.17 6.72
C PRO A 60 1.58 12.75 7.30
N VAL A 61 2.74 12.12 7.51
CA VAL A 61 2.86 10.94 8.37
C VAL A 61 2.80 11.40 9.82
N SER A 62 1.63 11.23 10.44
CA SER A 62 1.57 11.07 11.89
C SER A 62 1.81 9.59 12.14
N GLY A 63 2.98 9.22 12.66
CA GLY A 63 3.19 7.85 13.12
C GLY A 63 2.12 7.52 14.15
N CYS A 64 1.18 6.63 13.82
CA CYS A 64 0.35 5.99 14.83
C CYS A 64 1.29 5.15 15.68
N ARG A 65 1.55 5.65 16.89
CA ARG A 65 2.14 4.88 17.97
C ARG A 65 1.08 3.92 18.53
#